data_AF-A0A6N2SQE7-F1
#
_entry.id   AF-A0A6N2SQE7-F1
#
_cell.length_a   1.000
_cell.length_b   1.000
_cell.length_c   1.000
_cell.angle_alpha   90.00
_cell.angle_beta   90.00
_cell.angle_gamma   90.00
#
_symmetry.space_group_name_H-M   'P 1'
#
loop_
_entity.id
_entity.type
_entity.pdbx_description
1 polymer ?
#
loop_
_entity_poly.entity_id
_entity_poly.type
_entity_poly.pdbx_seq_one_letter_code
_entity_poly.pdbx_strand_id
1 'polypeptide(L)'
;MNKPVELNRLEFLILATLHSFGSKDCFHGMTISEIMEENDGALGVRMTVYKKMRKLVNKGYIQKGCIDNHADTFYLLEKSIKIFEGEETK
;
A
#
# COMPACT_ATOMS: atom_id res chain seq x y z
N MET A 1 11.06 22.01 1.64
CA MET A 1 10.06 21.95 2.73
C MET A 1 9.38 20.60 2.67
N ASN A 2 9.67 19.69 3.62
CA ASN A 2 8.96 18.42 3.71
C ASN A 2 7.48 18.71 4.01
N LYS A 3 6.63 18.59 3.00
CA LYS A 3 5.18 18.63 3.22
C LYS A 3 4.82 17.49 4.18
N PRO A 4 3.99 17.72 5.21
CA PRO A 4 3.50 16.63 6.03
C PRO A 4 2.82 15.61 5.11
N VAL A 5 3.28 14.37 5.19
CA VAL A 5 2.73 13.26 4.39
C VAL A 5 1.24 13.14 4.72
N GLU A 6 0.36 13.28 3.72
CA GLU A 6 -1.11 13.19 3.89
C GLU A 6 -1.60 11.74 4.08
N LEU A 7 -0.91 10.97 4.92
CA LEU A 7 -1.25 9.60 5.27
C LEU A 7 -1.60 9.56 6.75
N ASN A 8 -2.70 8.89 7.09
CA ASN A 8 -2.91 8.48 8.47
C ASN A 8 -2.10 7.21 8.80
N ARG A 9 -2.01 6.86 10.09
CA ARG A 9 -1.21 5.71 10.54
C ARG A 9 -1.58 4.40 9.84
N LEU A 10 -2.87 4.17 9.61
CA LEU A 10 -3.38 2.96 8.97
C LEU A 10 -2.99 2.90 7.48
N GLU A 11 -3.11 4.03 6.78
CA GLU A 11 -2.66 4.18 5.40
C GLU A 11 -1.15 3.94 5.28
N PHE A 12 -0.36 4.47 6.22
CA PHE A 12 1.08 4.21 6.26
C PHE A 12 1.41 2.74 6.52
N LEU A 13 0.71 2.04 7.42
CA LEU A 13 0.93 0.60 7.67
C LEU A 13 0.69 -0.25 6.42
N ILE A 14 -0.38 0.05 5.68
CA ILE A 14 -0.66 -0.61 4.40
C ILE A 14 0.51 -0.42 3.43
N LEU A 15 0.99 0.81 3.25
CA LEU A 15 2.12 1.08 2.35
C LEU A 15 3.41 0.40 2.83
N ALA A 16 3.66 0.39 4.14
CA ALA A 16 4.83 -0.24 4.73
C ALA A 16 4.81 -1.76 4.54
N THR A 17 3.64 -2.39 4.60
CA THR A 17 3.47 -3.83 4.36
C THR A 17 3.82 -4.19 2.92
N LEU A 18 3.23 -3.46 1.95
CA LEU A 18 3.55 -3.61 0.54
C LEU A 18 5.03 -3.36 0.23
N HIS A 19 5.64 -2.37 0.91
CA HIS A 19 7.06 -2.09 0.77
C HIS A 19 7.94 -3.22 1.29
N SER A 20 7.66 -3.73 2.50
CA SER A 20 8.38 -4.85 3.11
C SER A 20 8.29 -6.14 2.29
N PHE A 21 7.14 -6.39 1.66
CA PHE A 21 6.96 -7.52 0.74
C PHE A 21 7.65 -7.32 -0.63
N GLY A 22 7.99 -6.08 -0.99
CA GLY A 22 8.59 -5.75 -2.28
C GLY A 22 7.59 -5.58 -3.43
N SER A 23 6.33 -5.26 -3.12
CA SER A 23 5.28 -5.00 -4.12
C SER A 23 5.50 -3.71 -4.90
N LYS A 24 6.48 -3.69 -5.81
CA LYS A 24 6.88 -2.50 -6.60
C LYS A 24 6.47 -2.59 -8.07
N ASP A 25 5.82 -3.67 -8.48
CA ASP A 25 5.28 -3.85 -9.84
C ASP A 25 3.96 -4.64 -9.81
N CYS A 26 3.32 -4.73 -10.97
CA CYS A 26 1.99 -5.33 -11.11
C CYS A 26 1.95 -6.86 -10.92
N PHE A 27 3.08 -7.56 -10.89
CA PHE A 27 3.16 -9.01 -10.71
C PHE A 27 3.44 -9.42 -9.27
N HIS A 28 4.00 -8.52 -8.47
CA HIS A 28 4.38 -8.78 -7.07
C HIS A 28 3.45 -8.08 -6.06
N GLY A 29 2.20 -7.81 -6.44
CA GLY A 29 1.22 -7.18 -5.55
C GLY A 29 0.65 -8.12 -4.48
N MET A 30 0.03 -7.56 -3.45
CA MET A 30 -0.66 -8.32 -2.38
C MET A 30 -2.17 -8.08 -2.40
N THR A 31 -2.94 -9.11 -2.06
CA THR A 31 -4.37 -9.01 -1.78
C THR A 31 -4.65 -8.32 -0.45
N ILE A 32 -5.89 -7.86 -0.24
CA ILE A 32 -6.31 -7.31 1.06
C ILE A 32 -6.19 -8.36 2.17
N SER A 33 -6.39 -9.65 1.87
CA SER A 33 -6.30 -10.71 2.87
C SER A 33 -4.87 -10.87 3.37
N GLU A 34 -3.90 -10.97 2.46
CA GLU A 34 -2.48 -11.07 2.81
C GLU A 34 -1.99 -9.83 3.56
N ILE A 35 -2.36 -8.62 3.10
CA ILE A 35 -2.02 -7.37 3.80
C ILE A 35 -2.54 -7.38 5.25
N MET A 36 -3.75 -7.89 5.49
CA MET A 36 -4.31 -7.98 6.84
C MET A 36 -3.63 -9.04 7.70
N GLU A 37 -3.27 -10.17 7.10
CA GLU A 37 -2.56 -11.28 7.77
C GLU A 37 -1.16 -10.84 8.22
N GLU A 38 -0.40 -10.17 7.35
CA GLU A 38 0.94 -9.61 7.67
C GLU A 38 0.93 -8.54 8.77
N ASN A 39 -0.25 -8.03 9.15
CA ASN A 39 -0.39 -7.03 10.20
C ASN A 39 -1.06 -7.58 11.48
N ASP A 40 -1.25 -8.91 11.61
CA ASP A 40 -1.83 -9.55 12.79
C ASP A 40 -3.12 -8.87 13.31
N GLY A 41 -3.95 -8.38 12.39
CA GLY A 41 -5.21 -7.67 12.72
C GLY A 41 -5.07 -6.20 13.15
N ALA A 42 -3.86 -5.63 13.18
CA ALA A 42 -3.62 -4.22 13.53
C ALA A 42 -4.30 -3.22 12.58
N LEU A 43 -4.67 -3.66 11.37
CA LEU A 43 -5.37 -2.82 10.39
C LEU A 43 -6.88 -2.66 10.65
N GLY A 44 -7.41 -3.35 11.65
CA GLY A 44 -8.84 -3.36 11.99
C GLY A 44 -9.66 -4.24 11.04
N VAL A 45 -10.94 -3.90 10.86
CA VAL A 45 -11.87 -4.73 10.06
C VAL A 45 -11.68 -4.54 8.55
N ARG A 46 -11.93 -5.60 7.78
CA ARG A 46 -11.74 -5.65 6.32
C ARG A 46 -12.38 -4.48 5.56
N MET A 47 -13.58 -4.07 5.95
CA MET A 47 -14.27 -2.95 5.30
C MET A 47 -13.55 -1.60 5.48
N THR A 48 -12.87 -1.41 6.61
CA THR A 48 -12.04 -0.22 6.85
C THR A 48 -10.81 -0.26 5.96
N VAL A 49 -10.11 -1.41 5.89
CA VAL A 49 -8.95 -1.62 5.02
C VAL A 49 -9.32 -1.38 3.55
N TYR A 50 -10.44 -1.95 3.08
CA TYR A 50 -10.93 -1.73 1.71
C TYR A 50 -11.18 -0.25 1.39
N LYS A 51 -11.79 0.51 2.30
CA LYS A 51 -11.98 1.96 2.13
C LYS A 51 -10.63 2.70 2.05
N LYS A 52 -9.63 2.29 2.84
CA LYS A 52 -8.28 2.87 2.78
C LYS A 52 -7.56 2.52 1.48
N MET A 53 -7.62 1.27 1.01
CA MET A 53 -7.07 0.85 -0.27
C MET A 53 -7.63 1.70 -1.42
N ARG A 54 -8.96 1.87 -1.49
CA ARG A 54 -9.58 2.73 -2.52
C ARG A 54 -9.09 4.18 -2.45
N LYS A 55 -8.95 4.73 -1.25
CA LYS A 55 -8.40 6.09 -1.07
C LYS A 55 -6.95 6.17 -1.55
N LEU A 56 -6.12 5.18 -1.24
CA LEU A 56 -4.72 5.12 -1.66
C LEU A 56 -4.59 4.98 -3.18
N VAL A 57 -5.45 4.19 -3.83
CA VAL A 57 -5.56 4.11 -5.30
C VAL A 57 -5.91 5.49 -5.87
N ASN A 58 -6.97 6.12 -5.37
CA ASN A 58 -7.41 7.42 -5.86
C ASN A 58 -6.36 8.53 -5.68
N LYS A 59 -5.51 8.42 -4.64
CA LYS A 59 -4.42 9.36 -4.38
C LYS A 59 -3.11 9.00 -5.10
N GLY A 60 -3.09 7.95 -5.91
CA GLY A 60 -1.92 7.51 -6.68
C GLY A 60 -0.77 6.99 -5.83
N TYR A 61 -1.05 6.40 -4.67
CA TYR A 61 -0.03 5.74 -3.85
C TYR A 61 0.16 4.27 -4.27
N ILE A 62 -0.91 3.61 -4.68
CA ILE A 62 -0.91 2.20 -5.09
C ILE A 62 -1.78 2.01 -6.33
N GLN A 63 -1.61 0.89 -7.03
CA GLN A 63 -2.47 0.48 -8.13
C GLN A 63 -2.78 -1.02 -8.04
N LYS A 64 -3.85 -1.45 -8.73
CA LYS A 64 -4.18 -2.88 -8.88
C LYS A 64 -3.17 -3.59 -9.77
N GLY A 65 -2.67 -4.73 -9.30
CA GLY A 65 -1.79 -5.64 -10.05
C GLY A 65 -2.57 -6.72 -10.80
N CYS A 66 -1.90 -7.83 -11.11
CA CYS A 66 -2.52 -9.04 -11.65
C CYS A 66 -3.52 -9.63 -10.65
N ILE A 67 -4.62 -10.19 -11.16
CA ILE A 67 -5.62 -10.83 -10.30
C ILE A 67 -5.05 -12.14 -9.74
N ASP A 68 -5.18 -12.33 -8.42
CA ASP A 68 -4.97 -13.63 -7.78
C ASP A 68 -6.33 -14.34 -7.69
N ASN A 69 -6.58 -15.26 -8.62
CA ASN A 69 -7.85 -15.96 -8.81
C ASN A 69 -9.05 -15.01 -9.03
N HIS A 70 -9.66 -14.54 -7.94
CA HIS A 70 -10.78 -13.60 -7.94
C HIS A 70 -10.50 -12.34 -7.11
N ALA A 71 -9.31 -12.23 -6.51
CA ALA A 71 -8.91 -11.14 -5.66
C ALA A 71 -8.05 -10.12 -6.42
N ASP A 72 -8.36 -8.85 -6.19
CA ASP A 72 -7.47 -7.76 -6.57
C ASP A 72 -6.17 -7.85 -5.75
N THR A 73 -5.02 -7.77 -6.41
CA THR A 73 -3.72 -7.49 -5.77
C THR A 73 -3.38 -6.01 -5.91
N PHE A 74 -2.50 -5.51 -5.06
CA PHE A 74 -2.10 -4.10 -5.04
C PHE A 74 -0.58 -3.95 -4.92
N TYR A 75 -0.02 -2.98 -5.63
CA TYR A 75 1.40 -2.67 -5.62
C TYR A 75 1.65 -1.16 -5.49
N LEU A 76 2.85 -0.79 -5.02
CA LEU A 76 3.29 0.57 -4.81
C LEU A 76 3.56 1.28 -6.14
N LEU A 77 3.14 2.53 -6.21
CA LEU A 77 3.58 3.46 -7.25
C LEU A 77 4.81 4.24 -6.78
N GLU A 78 5.52 4.84 -7.72
CA GLU A 78 6.73 5.68 -7.50
C GLU A 78 6.57 6.66 -6.33
N LYS A 79 5.40 7.30 -6.23
CA LYS A 79 5.06 8.24 -5.17
C LYS A 79 5.20 7.63 -3.76
N SER A 80 4.81 6.37 -3.60
CA SER A 80 4.93 5.66 -2.33
C SER A 80 6.34 5.12 -2.09
N ILE A 81 7.01 4.66 -3.15
CA ILE A 81 8.38 4.13 -3.04
C ILE A 81 9.32 5.20 -2.46
N LYS A 82 9.20 6.44 -2.94
CA LYS A 82 9.96 7.60 -2.43
C LYS A 82 9.76 7.90 -0.93
N ILE A 83 8.65 7.45 -0.33
CA ILE A 83 8.43 7.63 1.12
C ILE A 83 9.41 6.77 1.94
N PHE A 84 9.80 5.61 1.42
CA PHE A 84 10.64 4.63 2.12
C PHE A 84 12.11 4.70 1.75
N GLU A 85 12.41 5.06 0.50
CA GLU A 85 13.79 5.10 0.00
C GLU A 85 14.51 6.42 0.30
N GLY A 86 13.77 7.43 0.79
CA GLY A 86 14.26 8.79 0.95
C GLY A 86 14.42 9.48 -0.42
N GLU A 87 14.26 10.80 -0.48
CA GLU A 87 14.76 11.52 -1.65
C GLU A 87 16.28 11.31 -1.69
N GLU A 88 16.82 10.66 -2.73
CA GLU A 88 18.19 10.95 -3.14
C GLU A 88 18.22 12.44 -3.48
N THR A 89 18.60 13.26 -2.53
CA THR A 89 18.99 14.65 -2.76
C THR A 89 20.20 14.60 -3.70
N LYS A 90 19.95 14.74 -5.00
CA LYS A 90 20.97 15.16 -5.95
C LYS A 90 21.16 16.66 -5.88
#